data_AF-A0A7J7ZF28-F1
#
_entry.id   AF-A0A7J7ZF28-F1
#
_cell.length_a   1.000
_cell.length_b   1.000
_cell.length_c   1.000
_cell.angle_alpha   90.00
_cell.angle_beta   90.00
_cell.angle_gamma   90.00
#
_symmetry.space_group_name_H-M   'P 1'
#
loop_
_entity.id
_entity.type
_entity.pdbx_description
1 polymer ?
#
loop_
_entity_poly.entity_id
_entity_poly.type
_entity_poly.pdbx_seq_one_letter_code
_entity_poly.pdbx_strand_id
1 'polypeptide(L)' 'MDSLSVPETPLDCEVSLWSSWGLCTGPCGKLGAKSRTRYVRVQPANHGAPCPELEEEAECVPDNCV' A
#
# COMPACT_ATOMS: atom_id res chain seq x y z
N MET A 1 1.36 -42.77 -0.47
CA MET A 1 0.72 -41.56 0.07
C MET A 1 1.86 -40.60 0.42
N ASP A 2 2.60 -40.17 -0.59
CA ASP A 2 2.40 -38.93 -1.38
C ASP A 2 3.12 -37.76 -0.70
N SER A 3 4.40 -37.57 -1.05
CA SER A 3 5.23 -36.46 -0.59
C SER A 3 6.47 -36.35 -1.50
N LEU A 4 6.26 -36.04 -2.77
CA LEU A 4 7.29 -35.33 -3.52
C LEU A 4 7.30 -33.91 -2.95
N SER A 5 8.09 -33.68 -1.91
CA SER A 5 8.29 -32.36 -1.31
C SER A 5 8.95 -31.46 -2.35
N VAL A 6 8.14 -30.75 -3.13
CA VAL A 6 8.61 -29.60 -3.91
C VAL A 6 9.27 -28.67 -2.89
N PRO A 7 10.53 -28.25 -3.08
CA PRO A 7 11.12 -27.25 -2.19
C PRO A 7 10.26 -25.99 -2.30
N GLU A 8 9.44 -25.76 -1.27
CA GLU A 8 8.59 -24.58 -1.19
C GLU A 8 9.47 -23.37 -0.90
N THR A 9 9.97 -22.75 -1.97
CA THR A 9 10.72 -21.51 -1.86
C THR A 9 9.77 -20.41 -1.40
N PRO A 10 10.05 -19.73 -0.27
CA PRO A 10 9.23 -18.60 0.17
C PRO A 10 9.13 -17.56 -0.93
N LEU A 11 7.92 -17.09 -1.19
CA LEU A 11 7.66 -16.00 -2.11
C LEU A 11 7.06 -14.84 -1.32
N ASP A 12 7.85 -13.79 -1.16
CA ASP A 12 7.42 -12.59 -0.47
C ASP A 12 6.42 -11.80 -1.32
N CYS A 13 5.56 -11.04 -0.66
CA CYS A 13 4.68 -10.12 -1.36
C CYS A 13 5.48 -8.99 -2.04
N GLU A 14 5.16 -8.72 -3.29
CA GLU A 14 5.65 -7.53 -4.00
C GLU A 14 4.49 -6.56 -4.27
N VAL A 15 4.72 -5.28 -4.03
CA VAL A 15 3.73 -4.21 -4.24
C VAL A 15 4.22 -3.22 -5.30
N SER A 16 3.28 -2.48 -5.88
CA SER A 16 3.60 -1.40 -6.81
C SER A 16 4.29 -0.23 -6.11
N LEU A 17 4.80 0.70 -6.94
CA LEU A 17 5.05 2.05 -6.46
C LEU A 17 3.75 2.67 -5.97
N TRP A 18 3.87 3.59 -5.02
CA TRP A 18 2.77 4.44 -4.58
C TRP A 18 2.21 5.26 -5.75
N SER A 19 0.90 5.49 -5.73
CA SER A 19 0.28 6.54 -6.52
C SER A 19 0.83 7.90 -6.10
N SER A 20 0.55 8.91 -6.93
CA SER A 20 0.61 10.30 -6.46
C SER A 20 -0.34 10.48 -5.27
N TRP A 21 -0.02 11.43 -4.40
CA TRP A 21 -0.93 11.86 -3.35
C TRP A 21 -2.23 12.38 -3.97
N GLY A 22 -3.35 11.99 -3.36
CA GLY A 22 -4.66 12.58 -3.62
C GLY A 22 -4.72 14.04 -3.16
N LEU A 23 -5.84 14.67 -3.46
CA LEU A 23 -6.11 16.03 -3.00
C LEU A 23 -6.16 16.09 -1.48
N CYS A 24 -5.70 17.21 -0.91
CA CYS A 24 -5.86 17.47 0.51
C CYS A 24 -7.35 17.67 0.82
N THR A 25 -7.90 16.81 1.68
CA THR A 25 -9.27 16.91 2.17
C THR A 25 -9.25 17.52 3.56
N GLY A 26 -10.15 18.47 3.81
CA GLY A 26 -10.21 19.17 5.08
C GLY A 26 -10.66 20.61 4.94
N PRO A 27 -10.86 21.31 6.07
CA PRO A 27 -11.22 22.72 6.05
C PRO A 27 -10.08 23.58 5.49
N CYS A 28 -10.43 24.60 4.70
CA CYS A 28 -9.46 25.48 4.07
C CYS A 28 -8.53 26.17 5.09
N GLY A 29 -7.22 26.17 4.83
CA GLY A 29 -6.23 26.77 5.72
C GLY A 29 -6.13 26.11 7.10
N LYS A 30 -6.73 24.93 7.28
CA LYS A 30 -6.63 24.12 8.49
C LYS A 30 -5.99 22.77 8.17
N LEU A 31 -5.63 22.05 9.22
CA LEU A 31 -5.13 20.69 9.09
C LEU A 31 -6.18 19.81 8.40
N GLY A 32 -5.75 19.14 7.35
CA GLY A 32 -6.49 18.14 6.61
C GLY A 32 -5.63 16.89 6.40
N ALA A 33 -6.15 15.97 5.58
CA ALA A 33 -5.51 14.72 5.26
C ALA A 33 -5.53 14.46 3.75
N LYS A 34 -4.45 13.85 3.26
CA LYS A 34 -4.35 13.33 1.90
C LYS A 34 -3.94 11.87 1.97
N SER A 35 -4.43 11.08 1.03
CA SER A 35 -4.13 9.66 0.94
C SER A 35 -3.43 9.31 -0.37
N ARG A 36 -2.69 8.21 -0.37
CA ARG A 36 -2.17 7.56 -1.58
C ARG A 36 -2.30 6.05 -1.44
N THR A 37 -2.29 5.37 -2.57
CA THR A 37 -2.52 3.91 -2.62
C THR A 37 -1.46 3.22 -3.46
N ARG A 38 -1.20 1.95 -3.18
CA ARG A 38 -0.43 1.03 -4.03
C ARG A 38 -1.17 -0.31 -4.09
N TYR A 39 -0.83 -1.16 -5.04
CA TYR A 39 -1.49 -2.45 -5.22
C TYR A 39 -0.50 -3.60 -5.18
N VAL A 40 -1.00 -4.79 -4.85
CA VAL A 40 -0.21 -6.03 -4.84
C VAL A 40 0.10 -6.45 -6.27
N ARG A 41 1.38 -6.65 -6.58
CA ARG A 41 1.87 -7.20 -7.85
C ARG A 41 2.05 -8.71 -7.76
N VAL A 42 2.56 -9.20 -6.62
CA VAL A 42 2.77 -10.62 -6.35
C VAL A 42 2.20 -10.94 -4.98
N GLN A 43 1.29 -11.91 -4.93
CA GLN A 43 0.75 -12.41 -3.66
C GLN A 43 1.78 -13.29 -2.95
N PRO A 44 1.88 -13.20 -1.61
CA PRO A 44 2.82 -14.03 -0.86
C PRO A 44 2.41 -15.50 -0.91
N ALA A 45 3.38 -16.41 -0.93
CA ALA A 45 3.17 -17.85 -0.93
C ALA A 45 4.27 -18.56 -0.13
N ASN A 46 4.05 -19.83 0.21
CA ASN A 46 5.06 -20.70 0.83
C ASN A 46 5.68 -20.08 2.10
N HIS A 47 4.85 -19.47 2.95
CA HIS A 47 5.29 -18.76 4.16
C HIS A 47 6.23 -17.57 3.91
N GLY A 48 6.22 -16.99 2.71
CA GLY A 48 6.86 -15.71 2.42
C GLY A 48 6.22 -14.53 3.16
N ALA A 49 6.92 -13.41 3.19
CA ALA A 49 6.51 -12.22 3.94
C ALA A 49 5.18 -11.64 3.42
N PRO A 50 4.25 -11.26 4.31
CA PRO A 50 2.97 -10.70 3.92
C PRO A 50 3.11 -9.33 3.24
N CYS A 51 2.07 -8.91 2.53
CA CYS A 51 2.06 -7.59 1.92
C CYS A 51 2.12 -6.48 2.97
N PRO A 52 2.93 -5.44 2.75
CA PRO A 52 2.88 -4.24 3.57
C PRO A 52 1.60 -3.42 3.28
N GLU A 53 1.35 -2.37 4.06
CA GLU A 53 0.19 -1.49 3.91
C GLU A 53 0.01 -0.99 2.47
N LEU A 54 -1.22 -1.02 1.98
CA LEU A 54 -1.55 -0.64 0.60
C LEU A 54 -2.09 0.80 0.49
N GLU A 55 -2.37 1.41 1.63
CA GLU A 55 -2.87 2.77 1.75
C GLU A 55 -1.99 3.54 2.73
N GLU A 56 -1.80 4.82 2.47
CA GLU A 56 -1.05 5.70 3.34
C GLU A 56 -1.75 7.05 3.42
N GLU A 57 -1.86 7.57 4.63
CA GLU A 57 -2.42 8.88 4.92
C GLU A 57 -1.33 9.79 5.47
N ALA A 58 -1.35 11.06 5.06
CA ALA A 58 -0.47 12.09 5.59
C ALA A 58 -1.23 13.39 5.82
N GLU A 59 -0.79 14.15 6.80
CA GLU A 59 -1.29 15.49 7.06
C GLU A 59 -0.98 16.43 5.89
N CYS A 60 -1.88 17.39 5.68
CA CYS A 60 -1.71 18.46 4.70
C CYS A 60 -2.51 19.69 5.11
N VAL A 61 -2.28 20.82 4.43
CA VAL A 61 -3.09 22.03 4.56
C VAL A 61 -3.64 22.36 3.16
N PRO A 62 -4.97 22.48 2.97
CA PRO A 62 -5.53 22.88 1.67
C PRO A 62 -5.27 24.37 1.41
N ASP A 63 -4.49 24.68 0.37
CA ASP A 63 -4.00 26.03 0.09
C ASP A 63 -4.80 26.81 -0.97
N ASN A 64 -5.71 26.16 -1.71
CA ASN A 64 -6.52 26.81 -2.76
C ASN A 64 -7.94 26.23 -2.77
N CYS A 65 -8.79 26.75 -1.90
CA CYS A 65 -10.17 26.32 -1.75
C CYS A 65 -11.10 27.35 -2.41
N VAL A 66 -12.14 26.88 -3.09
CA VAL A 66 -13.18 27.71 -3.71
C VAL A 66 -14.33 27.94 -2.73
#